data_AF-A0A1C6FZP7-F1
#
_entry.id   AF-A0A1C6FZP7-F1
#
_cell.length_a   1.000
_cell.length_b   1.000
_cell.length_c   1.000
_cell.angle_alpha   90.00
_cell.angle_beta   90.00
_cell.angle_gamma   90.00
#
_symmetry.space_group_name_H-M   'P 1'
#
loop_
_entity.id
_entity.type
_entity.pdbx_description
1 polymer ?
#
loop_
_entity_poly.entity_id
_entity_poly.type
_entity_poly.pdbx_seq_one_letter_code
_entity_poly.pdbx_strand_id
1 'polypeptide(L)'
;MKEKEYKLNIDPRILELLGPSLYTNIYYVLAELIANAYDADAHNVYIIANKDDITVEDDGKGMSYADGDIQKYLNVAAVSRNTDAESLTPMKRKKMGRKGVGKLAALSVSENVLIKTISNGEKSGFVLSRHINDNNLLVPLTDEQISFERVSGNGTSVVMQNPQYKLHSTLKAIKRNLLKIFPLVNEKFKIHLIRGTEAETIENFDKEMISELSTLITLGDEFTYLNDFFQTPYGNEIAELRKNKPLATMPISMDDKSGVEHTYNVEIKGWIGTYTSTRGRKVELTDFPDNFISLYANQKMGEFNILPVVGQNKLNEVYVVGQLHVDIFELTELPDMALSNRQGYKTDDPRYQAVLDYVRKTLLPDILKMRDLFVSLGKKKKEEKKLEQQRQNEASFKKSVDTFRKNTAKKAAQKISSRLGISTEQADEVEAILSDEINTNSPDMGIKSIIDSQKKKLLISQTYRDKDLADIIYNMLVFNNVPPEDIIYTNCDDEVSRIPEGDVGKSGIYDYLRDFFVDSYSTQKIYVIFVTSHNTKSSWGALMEVGAAWITQVEHKIFNIYDFRPEHPLDDEQQWHSSSRDDDGNLYMSKLSVDIFAQKIEYICDKLGYKKRTRQENKDHLSTLVKVTPR
;
A
#
# COMPACT_ATOMS: atom_id res chain seq x y z
N MET A 1 -58.93 -44.65 17.33
CA MET A 1 -57.87 -44.78 16.29
C MET A 1 -56.54 -44.79 17.02
N LYS A 2 -55.60 -45.70 16.72
CA LYS A 2 -54.24 -45.58 17.26
C LYS A 2 -53.59 -44.36 16.62
N GLU A 3 -53.15 -43.40 17.43
CA GLU A 3 -52.30 -42.29 16.97
C GLU A 3 -51.07 -42.89 16.29
N LYS A 4 -50.82 -42.51 15.04
CA LYS A 4 -49.64 -42.93 14.32
C LYS A 4 -48.52 -41.96 14.67
N GLU A 5 -47.59 -42.40 15.50
CA GLU A 5 -46.35 -41.68 15.78
C GLU A 5 -45.21 -42.21 14.89
N TYR A 6 -44.43 -41.30 14.33
CA TYR A 6 -43.26 -41.62 13.51
C TYR A 6 -42.02 -41.01 14.16
N LYS A 7 -41.21 -41.84 14.82
CA LYS A 7 -39.96 -41.41 15.46
C LYS A 7 -38.85 -41.36 14.43
N LEU A 8 -38.25 -40.18 14.23
CA LEU A 8 -37.03 -40.04 13.44
C LEU A 8 -35.87 -40.69 14.19
N ASN A 9 -35.17 -41.62 13.54
CA ASN A 9 -33.94 -42.21 14.05
C ASN A 9 -32.78 -41.82 13.14
N ILE A 10 -31.76 -41.17 13.69
CA ILE A 10 -30.57 -40.74 12.94
C ILE A 10 -29.43 -41.70 13.25
N ASP A 11 -28.85 -42.27 12.20
CA ASP A 11 -27.73 -43.19 12.32
C ASP A 11 -26.44 -42.42 12.64
N PRO A 12 -25.63 -42.87 13.63
CA PRO A 12 -24.36 -42.22 13.98
C PRO A 12 -23.35 -42.13 12.82
N ARG A 13 -23.49 -42.94 11.77
CA ARG A 13 -22.75 -42.82 10.50
C ARG A 13 -22.91 -41.46 9.82
N ILE A 14 -23.87 -40.64 10.25
CA ILE A 14 -23.94 -39.23 9.84
C ILE A 14 -22.64 -38.46 10.16
N LEU A 15 -21.87 -38.87 11.19
CA LEU A 15 -20.56 -38.30 11.50
C LEU A 15 -19.51 -38.62 10.43
N GLU A 16 -19.58 -39.79 9.81
CA GLU A 16 -18.73 -40.18 8.68
C GLU A 16 -19.04 -39.33 7.44
N LEU A 17 -20.32 -39.07 7.19
CA LEU A 17 -20.77 -38.28 6.04
C LEU A 17 -20.48 -36.79 6.21
N LEU A 18 -20.74 -36.23 7.40
CA LEU A 18 -20.58 -34.81 7.66
C LEU A 18 -19.13 -34.47 7.99
N GLY A 19 -18.43 -35.28 8.78
CA GLY A 19 -17.11 -35.01 9.34
C GLY A 19 -16.14 -34.40 8.32
N PRO A 20 -15.82 -35.07 7.20
CA PRO A 20 -14.88 -34.57 6.19
C PRO A 20 -15.31 -33.28 5.48
N SER A 21 -16.62 -32.98 5.42
CA SER A 21 -17.16 -31.86 4.65
C SER A 21 -17.53 -30.65 5.50
N LEU A 22 -17.42 -30.73 6.83
CA LEU A 22 -17.82 -29.64 7.73
C LEU A 22 -16.96 -28.39 7.55
N TYR A 23 -15.65 -28.56 7.36
CA TYR A 23 -14.70 -27.45 7.21
C TYR A 23 -13.66 -27.76 6.15
N THR A 24 -13.41 -26.77 5.30
CA THR A 24 -12.42 -26.85 4.21
C THR A 24 -11.02 -26.39 4.63
N ASN A 25 -10.88 -25.82 5.83
CA ASN A 25 -9.63 -25.27 6.35
C ASN A 25 -9.51 -25.53 7.86
N ILE A 26 -8.37 -26.08 8.28
CA ILE A 26 -8.07 -26.40 9.69
C ILE A 26 -8.18 -25.20 10.62
N TYR A 27 -7.92 -23.98 10.14
CA TYR A 27 -8.03 -22.80 10.99
C TYR A 27 -9.48 -22.54 11.44
N TYR A 28 -10.50 -22.86 10.63
CA TYR A 28 -11.89 -22.79 11.09
C TYR A 28 -12.18 -23.78 12.22
N VAL A 29 -11.56 -24.97 12.15
CA VAL A 29 -11.66 -25.99 13.19
C VAL A 29 -11.00 -25.49 14.47
N LEU A 30 -9.80 -24.93 14.37
CA LEU A 30 -9.12 -24.29 15.51
C LEU A 30 -9.98 -23.18 16.10
N ALA A 31 -10.60 -22.31 15.30
CA ALA A 31 -11.47 -21.25 15.80
C ALA A 31 -12.69 -21.78 16.56
N GLU A 32 -13.28 -22.91 16.16
CA GLU A 32 -14.36 -23.55 16.92
C GLU A 32 -13.86 -24.10 18.27
N LEU A 33 -12.68 -24.71 18.31
CA LEU A 33 -12.09 -25.21 19.54
C LEU A 33 -11.68 -24.08 20.50
N ILE A 34 -11.08 -23.01 19.98
CA ILE A 34 -10.75 -21.80 20.74
C ILE A 34 -12.03 -21.11 21.26
N ALA A 35 -13.11 -21.07 20.47
CA ALA A 35 -14.40 -20.54 20.92
C ALA A 35 -14.99 -21.37 22.06
N ASN A 36 -14.85 -22.71 22.03
CA ASN A 36 -15.28 -23.56 23.14
C ASN A 36 -14.47 -23.29 24.42
N ALA A 37 -13.15 -23.09 24.30
CA ALA A 37 -12.31 -22.69 25.42
C ALA A 37 -12.71 -21.32 25.99
N TYR A 38 -13.02 -20.35 25.12
CA TYR A 38 -13.53 -19.04 25.52
C TYR A 38 -14.85 -19.16 26.30
N ASP A 39 -15.78 -19.99 25.81
CA ASP A 39 -17.07 -20.29 26.45
C ASP A 39 -16.92 -21.09 27.76
N ALA A 40 -15.81 -21.80 27.93
CA ALA A 40 -15.42 -22.49 29.16
C ALA A 40 -14.70 -21.58 30.17
N ASP A 41 -14.65 -20.27 29.91
CA ASP A 41 -14.00 -19.25 30.74
C ASP A 41 -12.48 -19.46 30.91
N ALA A 42 -11.83 -20.09 29.92
CA ALA A 42 -10.37 -20.22 29.88
C ALA A 42 -9.69 -18.84 29.81
N HIS A 43 -8.48 -18.74 30.33
CA HIS A 43 -7.59 -17.59 30.15
C HIS A 43 -6.47 -17.87 29.14
N ASN A 44 -6.07 -19.13 29.00
CA ASN A 44 -4.99 -19.56 28.12
C ASN A 44 -5.46 -20.75 27.28
N VAL A 45 -5.24 -20.65 25.98
CA VAL A 45 -5.45 -21.75 25.03
C VAL A 45 -4.13 -22.07 24.35
N TYR A 46 -3.74 -23.33 24.36
CA TYR A 46 -2.50 -23.83 23.78
C TYR A 46 -2.83 -24.63 22.52
N ILE A 47 -2.25 -24.23 21.39
CA ILE A 47 -2.30 -24.95 20.13
C ILE A 47 -0.93 -25.58 19.92
N ILE A 48 -0.85 -26.88 20.11
CA ILE A 48 0.39 -27.65 20.12
C ILE A 48 0.43 -28.47 18.84
N ALA A 49 1.41 -28.18 17.99
CA ALA A 49 1.63 -28.88 16.73
C ALA A 49 2.75 -29.91 16.92
N ASN A 50 2.34 -31.16 17.16
CA ASN A 50 3.23 -32.31 17.27
C ASN A 50 3.44 -32.96 15.90
N LYS A 51 4.28 -34.01 15.86
CA LYS A 51 4.57 -34.75 14.63
C LYS A 51 3.34 -35.49 14.10
N ASP A 52 2.62 -36.16 15.00
CA ASP A 52 1.56 -37.11 14.67
C ASP A 52 0.17 -36.63 15.17
N ASP A 53 0.10 -35.48 15.83
CA ASP A 53 -1.15 -34.89 16.33
C ASP A 53 -1.11 -33.36 16.34
N ILE A 54 -2.31 -32.77 16.41
CA ILE A 54 -2.51 -31.37 16.74
C ILE A 54 -3.41 -31.33 17.97
N THR A 55 -2.92 -30.69 19.03
CA THR A 55 -3.63 -30.61 20.30
C THR A 55 -4.09 -29.18 20.56
N VAL A 56 -5.36 -29.02 20.92
CA VAL A 56 -5.91 -27.76 21.47
C VAL A 56 -6.25 -28.00 22.93
N GLU A 57 -5.58 -27.27 23.82
CA GLU A 57 -5.69 -27.44 25.26
C GLU A 57 -6.04 -26.11 25.92
N ASP A 58 -6.99 -26.10 26.84
CA ASP A 58 -7.44 -24.90 27.56
C ASP A 58 -7.46 -25.09 29.08
N ASP A 59 -7.29 -23.98 29.80
CA ASP A 59 -7.36 -23.88 31.27
C ASP A 59 -8.74 -23.44 31.77
N GLY A 60 -9.80 -23.76 31.01
CA GLY A 60 -11.17 -23.49 31.39
C GLY A 60 -11.67 -24.38 32.53
N LYS A 61 -12.97 -24.32 32.80
CA LYS A 61 -13.59 -25.06 33.91
C LYS A 61 -13.58 -26.61 33.78
N GLY A 62 -13.28 -27.14 32.59
CA GLY A 62 -13.43 -28.56 32.27
C GLY A 62 -14.89 -29.05 32.25
N MET A 63 -15.08 -30.37 32.19
CA MET A 63 -16.39 -31.01 32.20
C MET A 63 -16.41 -32.16 33.21
N SER A 64 -17.39 -32.14 34.12
CA SER A 64 -17.67 -33.23 35.04
C SER A 64 -18.59 -34.29 34.42
N TYR A 65 -18.28 -35.57 34.62
CA TYR A 65 -19.18 -36.66 34.26
C TYR A 65 -20.31 -36.76 35.27
N ALA A 66 -19.99 -36.67 36.57
CA ALA A 66 -20.95 -36.72 37.67
C ALA A 66 -22.03 -35.63 37.60
N ASP A 67 -21.66 -34.39 37.26
CA ASP A 67 -22.57 -33.24 37.13
C ASP A 67 -23.28 -33.17 35.75
N GLY A 68 -23.05 -34.18 34.90
CA GLY A 68 -23.70 -34.34 33.60
C GLY A 68 -23.19 -33.41 32.49
N ASP A 69 -22.05 -32.74 32.68
CA ASP A 69 -21.48 -31.87 31.64
C ASP A 69 -21.01 -32.66 30.42
N ILE A 70 -20.48 -33.88 30.61
CA ILE A 70 -20.16 -34.79 29.50
C ILE A 70 -21.40 -35.15 28.70
N GLN A 71 -22.53 -35.42 29.35
CA GLN A 71 -23.79 -35.73 28.66
C GLN A 71 -24.28 -34.51 27.85
N LYS A 72 -24.19 -33.30 28.42
CA LYS A 72 -24.50 -32.05 27.69
C LYS A 72 -23.57 -31.85 26.50
N TYR A 73 -22.28 -32.12 26.67
CA TYR A 73 -21.30 -32.05 25.59
C TYR A 73 -21.66 -33.02 24.47
N LEU A 74 -22.00 -34.28 24.78
CA LEU A 74 -22.35 -35.29 23.78
C LEU A 74 -23.73 -35.11 23.13
N ASN A 75 -24.60 -34.25 23.68
CA ASN A 75 -25.87 -33.91 23.07
C ASN A 75 -25.67 -32.98 21.85
N VAL A 76 -25.35 -33.56 20.70
CA VAL A 76 -25.10 -32.86 19.43
C VAL A 76 -26.36 -32.14 18.93
N ALA A 77 -26.17 -30.98 18.28
CA ALA A 77 -27.25 -30.17 17.71
C ALA A 77 -28.26 -29.58 18.71
N ALA A 78 -28.08 -29.80 20.02
CA ALA A 78 -28.83 -29.09 21.04
C ALA A 78 -28.51 -27.59 21.02
N VAL A 79 -29.56 -26.76 21.04
CA VAL A 79 -29.42 -25.32 21.12
C VAL A 79 -28.96 -24.96 22.53
N SER A 80 -27.79 -24.32 22.65
CA SER A 80 -27.18 -23.99 23.94
C SER A 80 -27.75 -22.72 24.59
N ARG A 81 -28.59 -21.97 23.88
CA ARG A 81 -29.17 -20.69 24.31
C ARG A 81 -30.61 -20.58 23.82
N ASN A 82 -31.56 -20.72 24.73
CA ASN A 82 -32.97 -20.43 24.49
C ASN A 82 -33.37 -19.08 25.13
N THR A 83 -32.57 -18.58 26.08
CA THR A 83 -32.81 -17.33 26.83
C THR A 83 -31.57 -16.44 26.93
N ASP A 84 -31.75 -15.16 27.25
CA ASP A 84 -30.65 -14.21 27.46
C ASP A 84 -29.75 -14.59 28.65
N ALA A 85 -30.32 -15.17 29.71
CA ALA A 85 -29.56 -15.64 30.87
C ALA A 85 -28.58 -16.77 30.51
N GLU A 86 -28.93 -17.62 29.54
CA GLU A 86 -28.07 -18.69 29.04
C GLU A 86 -26.98 -18.21 28.09
N SER A 87 -27.05 -16.95 27.64
CA SER A 87 -26.12 -16.34 26.68
C SER A 87 -24.82 -15.85 27.30
N LEU A 88 -24.71 -15.88 28.64
CA LEU A 88 -23.51 -15.48 29.38
C LEU A 88 -22.82 -16.69 30.04
N THR A 89 -21.50 -16.63 30.14
CA THR A 89 -20.69 -17.56 30.95
C THR A 89 -20.67 -17.13 32.43
N PRO A 90 -20.19 -17.99 33.35
CA PRO A 90 -19.92 -17.59 34.74
C PRO A 90 -19.09 -16.30 34.87
N MET A 91 -18.06 -16.09 34.03
CA MET A 91 -17.27 -14.85 33.99
C MET A 91 -17.95 -13.70 33.20
N LYS A 92 -19.25 -13.82 32.87
CA LYS A 92 -20.03 -12.83 32.13
C LYS A 92 -19.55 -12.57 30.70
N ARG A 93 -18.82 -13.52 30.10
CA ARG A 93 -18.53 -13.48 28.66
C ARG A 93 -19.79 -13.81 27.88
N LYS A 94 -20.01 -13.16 26.73
CA LYS A 94 -21.04 -13.60 25.79
C LYS A 94 -20.58 -14.90 25.14
N LYS A 95 -21.40 -15.96 25.23
CA LYS A 95 -21.06 -17.26 24.62
C LYS A 95 -21.02 -17.17 23.09
N MET A 96 -20.05 -17.83 22.46
CA MET A 96 -19.88 -17.91 21.01
C MET A 96 -20.67 -19.07 20.39
N GLY A 97 -20.80 -20.18 21.12
CA GLY A 97 -21.53 -21.38 20.72
C GLY A 97 -23.06 -21.23 20.75
N ARG A 98 -23.76 -21.70 19.70
CA ARG A 98 -25.25 -21.68 19.61
C ARG A 98 -25.86 -23.02 19.22
N LYS A 99 -25.38 -23.61 18.11
CA LYS A 99 -26.00 -24.77 17.44
C LYS A 99 -25.44 -26.13 17.88
N GLY A 100 -24.46 -26.16 18.80
CA GLY A 100 -23.93 -27.41 19.35
C GLY A 100 -23.20 -28.35 18.37
N VAL A 101 -22.86 -27.91 17.16
CA VAL A 101 -22.16 -28.73 16.13
C VAL A 101 -20.64 -28.52 16.09
N GLY A 102 -20.14 -27.39 16.62
CA GLY A 102 -18.70 -27.04 16.56
C GLY A 102 -17.79 -28.05 17.27
N LYS A 103 -18.30 -28.80 18.24
CA LYS A 103 -17.59 -29.92 18.89
C LYS A 103 -17.20 -31.05 17.94
N LEU A 104 -17.90 -31.19 16.82
CA LEU A 104 -17.58 -32.17 15.77
C LEU A 104 -16.57 -31.64 14.75
N ALA A 105 -16.20 -30.36 14.80
CA ALA A 105 -15.28 -29.75 13.84
C ALA A 105 -13.93 -30.48 13.79
N ALA A 106 -13.45 -30.97 14.94
CA ALA A 106 -12.21 -31.74 15.04
C ALA A 106 -12.23 -33.03 14.18
N LEU A 107 -13.42 -33.62 13.98
CA LEU A 107 -13.60 -34.77 13.09
C LEU A 107 -13.42 -34.41 11.61
N SER A 108 -13.38 -33.14 11.21
CA SER A 108 -12.99 -32.77 9.84
C SER A 108 -11.48 -32.89 9.60
N VAL A 109 -10.68 -32.80 10.66
CA VAL A 109 -9.22 -32.88 10.59
C VAL A 109 -8.73 -34.28 10.84
N SER A 110 -9.32 -34.99 11.80
CA SER A 110 -8.86 -36.31 12.24
C SER A 110 -10.00 -37.31 12.29
N GLU A 111 -9.71 -38.58 12.02
CA GLU A 111 -10.69 -39.65 12.16
C GLU A 111 -11.02 -39.93 13.63
N ASN A 112 -9.99 -39.90 14.49
CA ASN A 112 -10.07 -40.13 15.93
C ASN A 112 -9.56 -38.90 16.68
N VAL A 113 -10.36 -38.41 17.63
CA VAL A 113 -10.08 -37.25 18.44
C VAL A 113 -10.20 -37.63 19.91
N LEU A 114 -9.13 -37.49 20.68
CA LEU A 114 -9.21 -37.73 22.13
C LEU A 114 -9.73 -36.46 22.80
N ILE A 115 -10.81 -36.61 23.54
CA ILE A 115 -11.31 -35.57 24.44
C ILE A 115 -10.86 -35.96 25.85
N LYS A 116 -10.04 -35.11 26.47
CA LYS A 116 -9.55 -35.26 27.84
C LYS A 116 -10.01 -34.03 28.62
N THR A 117 -10.55 -34.22 29.82
CA THR A 117 -11.01 -33.08 30.62
C THR A 117 -10.87 -33.35 32.11
N ILE A 118 -10.62 -32.28 32.85
CA ILE A 118 -10.52 -32.31 34.30
C ILE A 118 -11.39 -31.19 34.84
N SER A 119 -12.31 -31.52 35.75
CA SER A 119 -13.11 -30.52 36.46
C SER A 119 -13.09 -30.81 37.96
N ASN A 120 -12.55 -29.87 38.73
CA ASN A 120 -12.42 -29.98 40.19
C ASN A 120 -11.74 -31.28 40.65
N GLY A 121 -10.76 -31.75 39.88
CA GLY A 121 -10.03 -33.00 40.13
C GLY A 121 -10.68 -34.27 39.56
N GLU A 122 -11.94 -34.20 39.09
CA GLU A 122 -12.58 -35.30 38.38
C GLU A 122 -12.01 -35.40 36.97
N LYS A 123 -11.43 -36.55 36.63
CA LYS A 123 -10.94 -36.86 35.29
C LYS A 123 -12.02 -37.53 34.47
N SER A 124 -12.15 -37.12 33.21
CA SER A 124 -13.02 -37.78 32.24
C SER A 124 -12.41 -37.71 30.85
N GLY A 125 -12.62 -38.74 30.04
CA GLY A 125 -12.13 -38.72 28.67
C GLY A 125 -12.65 -39.86 27.81
N PHE A 126 -12.68 -39.61 26.51
CA PHE A 126 -13.19 -40.55 25.51
C PHE A 126 -12.59 -40.27 24.13
N VAL A 127 -12.65 -41.28 23.26
CA VAL A 127 -12.31 -41.15 21.84
C VAL A 127 -13.57 -40.81 21.06
N LEU A 128 -13.61 -39.61 20.49
CA LEU A 128 -14.61 -39.20 19.50
C LEU A 128 -14.13 -39.63 18.11
N SER A 129 -14.88 -40.50 17.44
CA SER A 129 -14.50 -41.06 16.14
C SER A 129 -15.57 -40.83 15.06
N ARG A 130 -15.15 -40.76 13.80
CA ARG A 130 -16.06 -40.85 12.63
C ARG A 130 -16.74 -42.21 12.54
N HIS A 131 -16.06 -43.26 13.02
CA HIS A 131 -16.57 -44.62 13.03
C HIS A 131 -16.99 -44.99 14.45
N ILE A 132 -18.30 -44.94 14.71
CA ILE A 132 -18.86 -45.37 15.99
C ILE A 132 -19.17 -46.87 15.91
N ASN A 133 -18.87 -47.59 16.99
CA ASN A 133 -19.15 -49.01 17.12
C ASN A 133 -20.66 -49.31 17.04
N ASP A 134 -21.03 -50.54 16.69
CA ASP A 134 -22.45 -50.97 16.53
C ASP A 134 -23.33 -50.76 17.78
N ASN A 135 -22.71 -50.67 18.96
CA ASN A 135 -23.41 -50.41 20.22
C ASN A 135 -23.63 -48.91 20.51
N ASN A 136 -23.20 -48.02 19.61
CA ASN A 136 -23.28 -46.57 19.74
C ASN A 136 -22.53 -45.99 20.95
N LEU A 137 -21.55 -46.70 21.50
CA LEU A 137 -20.74 -46.26 22.62
C LEU A 137 -19.36 -45.77 22.17
N LEU A 138 -18.92 -44.65 22.76
CA LEU A 138 -17.56 -44.13 22.61
C LEU A 138 -16.58 -44.93 23.48
N VAL A 139 -15.32 -45.00 23.05
CA VAL A 139 -14.27 -45.69 23.80
C VAL A 139 -13.77 -44.77 24.93
N PRO A 140 -13.84 -45.18 26.21
CA PRO A 140 -13.37 -44.36 27.32
C PRO A 140 -11.84 -44.32 27.39
N LEU A 141 -11.30 -43.24 27.95
CA LEU A 141 -9.89 -43.12 28.33
C LEU A 141 -9.73 -43.44 29.82
N THR A 142 -8.61 -44.05 30.17
CA THR A 142 -8.20 -44.27 31.56
C THR A 142 -7.67 -42.98 32.19
N ASP A 143 -7.69 -42.88 33.52
CA ASP A 143 -7.21 -41.71 34.27
C ASP A 143 -5.73 -41.39 34.01
N GLU A 144 -4.92 -42.41 33.70
CA GLU A 144 -3.51 -42.27 33.34
C GLU A 144 -3.33 -41.65 31.95
N GLN A 145 -4.29 -41.84 31.04
CA GLN A 145 -4.28 -41.23 29.70
C GLN A 145 -4.77 -39.77 29.71
N ILE A 146 -5.39 -39.33 30.81
CA ILE A 146 -5.94 -38.00 31.01
C ILE A 146 -4.89 -37.14 31.71
N SER A 147 -4.05 -36.52 30.90
CA SER A 147 -3.04 -35.53 31.28
C SER A 147 -2.99 -34.41 30.24
N PHE A 148 -2.56 -33.24 30.71
CA PHE A 148 -2.36 -32.03 29.91
C PHE A 148 -0.88 -31.75 29.73
N GLU A 149 -0.51 -31.11 28.62
CA GLU A 149 0.89 -30.79 28.29
C GLU A 149 1.34 -29.45 28.91
N ARG A 150 0.43 -28.49 29.04
CA ARG A 150 0.71 -27.10 29.45
C ARG A 150 -0.18 -26.62 30.59
N VAL A 151 -1.38 -27.18 30.71
CA VAL A 151 -2.35 -26.83 31.74
C VAL A 151 -2.19 -27.71 32.98
N SER A 152 -2.44 -27.13 34.15
CA SER A 152 -2.51 -27.86 35.42
C SER A 152 -3.87 -27.62 36.09
N GLY A 153 -4.52 -28.69 36.56
CA GLY A 153 -5.82 -28.58 37.22
C GLY A 153 -6.98 -28.70 36.23
N ASN A 154 -7.92 -27.76 36.29
CA ASN A 154 -9.11 -27.79 35.44
C ASN A 154 -8.76 -27.43 33.99
N GLY A 155 -9.47 -28.05 33.04
CA GLY A 155 -9.27 -27.78 31.63
C GLY A 155 -9.86 -28.83 30.70
N THR A 156 -9.67 -28.61 29.41
CA THR A 156 -10.00 -29.60 28.37
C THR A 156 -8.87 -29.65 27.34
N SER A 157 -8.56 -30.85 26.87
CA SER A 157 -7.59 -31.10 25.80
C SER A 157 -8.26 -31.93 24.70
N VAL A 158 -8.19 -31.40 23.48
CA VAL A 158 -8.73 -31.99 22.26
C VAL A 158 -7.56 -32.37 21.37
N VAL A 159 -7.25 -33.66 21.32
CA VAL A 159 -6.09 -34.20 20.59
C VAL A 159 -6.56 -34.79 19.27
N MET A 160 -6.28 -34.10 18.17
CA MET A 160 -6.58 -34.54 16.80
C MET A 160 -5.44 -35.43 16.29
N GLN A 161 -5.62 -36.75 16.35
CA GLN A 161 -4.59 -37.71 15.96
C GLN A 161 -4.52 -37.88 14.44
N ASN A 162 -3.31 -38.08 13.91
CA ASN A 162 -3.04 -38.31 12.49
C ASN A 162 -3.82 -37.34 11.58
N PRO A 163 -3.65 -36.02 11.76
CA PRO A 163 -4.48 -35.03 11.10
C PRO A 163 -4.31 -35.11 9.58
N GLN A 164 -5.43 -35.15 8.86
CA GLN A 164 -5.49 -35.18 7.39
C GLN A 164 -4.94 -33.89 6.77
N TYR A 165 -4.95 -32.80 7.54
CA TYR A 165 -4.37 -31.51 7.17
C TYR A 165 -3.25 -31.14 8.13
N LYS A 166 -2.15 -30.59 7.61
CA LYS A 166 -1.06 -30.06 8.43
C LYS A 166 -1.22 -28.57 8.63
N LEU A 167 -0.86 -28.09 9.83
CA LEU A 167 -0.68 -26.66 10.06
C LEU A 167 0.52 -26.15 9.25
N HIS A 168 0.51 -24.86 8.92
CA HIS A 168 1.62 -24.23 8.21
C HIS A 168 2.96 -24.52 8.91
N SER A 169 4.03 -24.62 8.12
CA SER A 169 5.39 -24.92 8.58
C SER A 169 6.00 -23.93 9.59
N THR A 170 5.41 -22.75 9.83
CA THR A 170 5.96 -21.72 10.72
C THR A 170 4.90 -21.22 11.70
N LEU A 171 5.28 -21.00 12.97
CA LEU A 171 4.35 -20.46 13.98
C LEU A 171 3.84 -19.06 13.62
N LYS A 172 4.67 -18.24 12.95
CA LYS A 172 4.27 -16.90 12.50
C LYS A 172 3.13 -16.93 11.48
N ALA A 173 3.12 -17.90 10.55
CA ALA A 173 2.02 -18.05 9.60
C ALA A 173 0.74 -18.56 10.27
N ILE A 174 0.86 -19.49 11.22
CA ILE A 174 -0.26 -19.96 12.04
C ILE A 174 -0.86 -18.78 12.83
N LYS A 175 -0.02 -18.00 13.51
CA LYS A 175 -0.42 -16.77 14.23
C LYS A 175 -1.19 -15.83 13.34
N ARG A 176 -0.68 -15.53 12.14
CA ARG A 176 -1.33 -14.65 11.18
C ARG A 176 -2.68 -15.18 10.70
N ASN A 177 -2.79 -16.47 10.40
CA ASN A 177 -4.06 -17.07 9.96
C ASN A 177 -5.09 -17.13 11.09
N LEU A 178 -4.68 -17.35 12.33
CA LEU A 178 -5.57 -17.33 13.49
C LEU A 178 -6.08 -15.91 13.81
N LEU A 179 -5.20 -14.91 13.78
CA LEU A 179 -5.59 -13.51 13.97
C LEU A 179 -6.69 -13.12 12.98
N LYS A 180 -6.60 -13.54 11.71
CA LYS A 180 -7.60 -13.25 10.68
C LYS A 180 -9.02 -13.73 10.99
N ILE A 181 -9.17 -14.80 11.78
CA ILE A 181 -10.48 -15.45 12.03
C ILE A 181 -10.94 -15.39 13.48
N PHE A 182 -10.05 -15.05 14.41
CA PHE A 182 -10.33 -15.01 15.84
C PHE A 182 -9.76 -13.73 16.48
N PRO A 183 -10.55 -12.63 16.50
CA PRO A 183 -10.07 -11.33 16.97
C PRO A 183 -10.28 -11.09 18.48
N LEU A 184 -10.85 -12.04 19.22
CA LEU A 184 -11.19 -11.87 20.65
C LEU A 184 -10.01 -12.10 21.61
N VAL A 185 -8.78 -11.94 21.13
CA VAL A 185 -7.57 -12.19 21.92
C VAL A 185 -7.15 -10.92 22.65
N ASN A 186 -7.07 -11.01 23.98
CA ASN A 186 -6.67 -9.91 24.86
C ASN A 186 -5.93 -10.44 26.10
N GLU A 187 -5.59 -9.55 27.04
CA GLU A 187 -4.85 -9.93 28.26
C GLU A 187 -5.55 -11.00 29.12
N LYS A 188 -6.88 -11.12 29.02
CA LYS A 188 -7.71 -12.09 29.77
C LYS A 188 -8.02 -13.36 28.98
N PHE A 189 -7.63 -13.44 27.71
CA PHE A 189 -7.80 -14.62 26.86
C PHE A 189 -6.67 -14.67 25.82
N LYS A 190 -5.65 -15.48 26.09
CA LYS A 190 -4.42 -15.60 25.29
C LYS A 190 -4.38 -16.91 24.52
N ILE A 191 -3.74 -16.87 23.36
CA ILE A 191 -3.49 -18.05 22.53
C ILE A 191 -1.97 -18.29 22.44
N HIS A 192 -1.53 -19.47 22.80
CA HIS A 192 -0.14 -19.91 22.74
C HIS A 192 0.01 -20.93 21.62
N LEU A 193 0.95 -20.69 20.70
CA LEU A 193 1.29 -21.61 19.62
C LEU A 193 2.60 -22.29 19.95
N ILE A 194 2.63 -23.62 19.90
CA ILE A 194 3.80 -24.40 20.31
C ILE A 194 4.14 -25.41 19.23
N ARG A 195 5.42 -25.51 18.87
CA ARG A 195 5.96 -26.55 17.99
C ARG A 195 7.36 -26.93 18.44
N GLY A 196 7.50 -28.11 19.01
CA GLY A 196 8.77 -28.54 19.60
C GLY A 196 9.23 -27.55 20.66
N THR A 197 10.37 -26.89 20.43
CA THR A 197 10.92 -25.87 21.32
C THR A 197 10.49 -24.43 20.97
N GLU A 198 9.86 -24.22 19.82
CA GLU A 198 9.39 -22.91 19.40
C GLU A 198 8.04 -22.60 20.06
N ALA A 199 7.87 -21.35 20.49
CA ALA A 199 6.61 -20.85 21.02
C ALA A 199 6.35 -19.42 20.56
N GLU A 200 5.11 -19.13 20.21
CA GLU A 200 4.58 -17.80 19.89
C GLU A 200 3.34 -17.55 20.73
N THR A 201 3.10 -16.30 21.13
CA THR A 201 1.89 -15.94 21.89
C THR A 201 1.15 -14.82 21.18
N ILE A 202 -0.18 -14.93 21.23
CA ILE A 202 -1.13 -13.92 20.81
C ILE A 202 -1.82 -13.44 22.08
N GLU A 203 -1.60 -12.17 22.43
CA GLU A 203 -2.15 -11.56 23.64
C GLU A 203 -2.82 -10.21 23.41
N ASN A 204 -2.69 -9.63 22.20
CA ASN A 204 -3.38 -8.41 21.82
C ASN A 204 -3.60 -8.40 20.30
N PHE A 205 -4.81 -8.78 19.87
CA PHE A 205 -5.18 -8.80 18.46
C PHE A 205 -5.11 -7.41 17.82
N ASP A 206 -5.67 -6.40 18.48
CA ASP A 206 -5.79 -5.05 17.94
C ASP A 206 -4.42 -4.43 17.67
N LYS A 207 -3.48 -4.55 18.60
CA LYS A 207 -2.11 -4.04 18.43
C LYS A 207 -1.41 -4.71 17.24
N GLU A 208 -1.51 -6.03 17.13
CA GLU A 208 -0.87 -6.81 16.04
C GLU A 208 -1.44 -6.42 14.68
N MET A 209 -2.77 -6.23 14.57
CA MET A 209 -3.40 -5.89 13.30
C MET A 209 -3.20 -4.42 12.92
N ILE A 210 -3.44 -3.51 13.85
CA ILE A 210 -3.48 -2.06 13.54
C ILE A 210 -2.08 -1.49 13.30
N SER A 211 -1.04 -2.02 13.96
CA SER A 211 0.34 -1.55 13.78
C SER A 211 0.92 -1.84 12.39
N GLU A 212 0.33 -2.76 11.64
CA GLU A 212 0.77 -3.10 10.28
C GLU A 212 0.09 -2.26 9.19
N LEU A 213 -0.88 -1.42 9.58
CA LEU A 213 -1.68 -0.61 8.66
C LEU A 213 -0.96 0.68 8.27
N SER A 214 -1.20 1.08 7.03
CA SER A 214 -0.81 2.37 6.47
C SER A 214 -1.92 3.41 6.52
N THR A 215 -3.18 2.95 6.63
CA THR A 215 -4.36 3.79 6.77
C THR A 215 -5.37 3.12 7.69
N LEU A 216 -6.17 3.93 8.39
CA LEU A 216 -7.20 3.46 9.32
C LEU A 216 -8.44 4.36 9.27
N ILE A 217 -9.61 3.75 9.18
CA ILE A 217 -10.91 4.36 9.46
C ILE A 217 -11.57 3.55 10.57
N THR A 218 -11.94 4.20 11.67
CA THR A 218 -12.79 3.62 12.71
C THR A 218 -14.23 4.10 12.53
N LEU A 219 -15.20 3.25 12.88
CA LEU A 219 -16.64 3.50 12.83
C LEU A 219 -17.24 3.29 14.21
N GLY A 220 -17.74 4.36 14.81
CA GLY A 220 -18.31 4.38 16.15
C GLY A 220 -17.25 4.61 17.25
N ASP A 221 -17.65 5.33 18.29
CA ASP A 221 -16.74 5.80 19.35
C ASP A 221 -16.01 4.66 20.07
N GLU A 222 -16.66 3.49 20.18
CA GLU A 222 -16.11 2.30 20.83
C GLU A 222 -14.84 1.74 20.16
N PHE A 223 -14.56 2.07 18.90
CA PHE A 223 -13.34 1.63 18.19
C PHE A 223 -12.24 2.70 18.15
N THR A 224 -12.47 3.88 18.74
CA THR A 224 -11.51 4.99 18.71
C THR A 224 -10.21 4.65 19.43
N TYR A 225 -10.22 3.72 20.40
CA TYR A 225 -9.01 3.26 21.10
C TYR A 225 -7.97 2.62 20.16
N LEU A 226 -8.38 2.10 19.00
CA LEU A 226 -7.48 1.52 18.01
C LEU A 226 -6.47 2.55 17.48
N ASN A 227 -6.79 3.84 17.59
CA ASN A 227 -5.91 4.92 17.19
C ASN A 227 -4.57 4.93 17.93
N ASP A 228 -4.51 4.36 19.14
CA ASP A 228 -3.28 4.29 19.95
C ASP A 228 -2.28 3.25 19.41
N PHE A 229 -2.77 2.27 18.65
CA PHE A 229 -1.94 1.25 18.01
C PHE A 229 -1.53 1.62 16.58
N PHE A 230 -2.17 2.63 15.98
CA PHE A 230 -1.89 3.05 14.61
C PHE A 230 -0.59 3.86 14.53
N GLN A 231 0.31 3.43 13.63
CA GLN A 231 1.60 4.08 13.41
C GLN A 231 1.79 4.38 11.93
N THR A 232 2.29 5.57 11.62
CA THR A 232 2.61 5.97 10.25
C THR A 232 3.96 6.67 10.18
N PRO A 233 4.79 6.43 9.14
CA PRO A 233 6.01 7.17 8.90
C PRO A 233 5.78 8.62 8.42
N TYR A 234 4.52 9.03 8.22
CA TYR A 234 4.07 10.35 7.78
C TYR A 234 3.30 11.04 8.90
N GLY A 235 4.02 11.47 9.95
CA GLY A 235 3.42 12.00 11.18
C GLY A 235 2.63 13.30 10.98
N ASN A 236 3.03 14.15 10.04
CA ASN A 236 2.35 15.41 9.76
C ASN A 236 0.98 15.19 9.09
N GLU A 237 0.84 14.07 8.37
CA GLU A 237 -0.34 13.70 7.59
C GLU A 237 -1.21 12.65 8.29
N ILE A 238 -0.96 12.39 9.59
CA ILE A 238 -1.69 11.36 10.35
C ILE A 238 -3.21 11.59 10.33
N ALA A 239 -3.67 12.83 10.32
CA ALA A 239 -5.09 13.18 10.26
C ALA A 239 -5.75 12.78 8.92
N GLU A 240 -4.99 12.67 7.84
CA GLU A 240 -5.49 12.23 6.54
C GLU A 240 -5.43 10.70 6.38
N LEU A 241 -4.47 10.06 7.05
CA LEU A 241 -4.25 8.61 7.03
C LEU A 241 -5.04 7.86 8.12
N ARG A 242 -5.57 8.58 9.12
CA ARG A 242 -6.37 8.04 10.22
C ARG A 242 -7.63 8.88 10.42
N LYS A 243 -8.81 8.29 10.25
CA LYS A 243 -10.11 8.97 10.42
C LYS A 243 -11.00 8.23 11.40
N ASN A 244 -11.71 8.98 12.24
CA ASN A 244 -12.80 8.47 13.07
C ASN A 244 -14.11 8.94 12.46
N LYS A 245 -15.05 8.01 12.26
CA LYS A 245 -16.41 8.30 11.79
C LYS A 245 -17.42 7.80 12.81
N PRO A 246 -18.62 8.40 12.88
CA PRO A 246 -19.71 7.80 13.63
C PRO A 246 -20.07 6.42 13.06
N LEU A 247 -20.78 5.62 13.86
CA LEU A 247 -21.37 4.38 13.34
C LEU A 247 -22.31 4.71 12.17
N ALA A 248 -22.39 3.81 11.19
CA ALA A 248 -23.34 3.97 10.10
C ALA A 248 -24.68 3.33 10.48
N THR A 249 -25.78 4.01 10.16
CA THR A 249 -27.13 3.52 10.43
C THR A 249 -27.93 3.52 9.14
N MET A 250 -28.55 2.40 8.80
CA MET A 250 -29.45 2.29 7.67
C MET A 250 -30.79 1.68 8.09
N PRO A 251 -31.93 2.35 7.86
CA PRO A 251 -33.23 1.77 8.15
C PRO A 251 -33.57 0.67 7.13
N ILE A 252 -34.17 -0.42 7.61
CA ILE A 252 -34.74 -1.49 6.80
C ILE A 252 -36.14 -1.85 7.31
N SER A 253 -36.98 -2.40 6.44
CA SER A 253 -38.28 -2.97 6.81
C SER A 253 -38.23 -4.48 6.61
N MET A 254 -38.62 -5.26 7.62
CA MET A 254 -38.67 -6.72 7.55
C MET A 254 -39.61 -7.32 8.58
N ASP A 255 -40.09 -8.53 8.30
CA ASP A 255 -40.94 -9.30 9.21
C ASP A 255 -40.13 -9.95 10.34
N ASP A 256 -40.69 -9.93 11.55
CA ASP A 256 -40.23 -10.75 12.67
C ASP A 256 -40.61 -12.24 12.48
N LYS A 257 -40.19 -13.10 13.42
CA LYS A 257 -40.55 -14.53 13.41
C LYS A 257 -42.05 -14.82 13.49
N SER A 258 -42.86 -13.86 13.93
CA SER A 258 -44.31 -13.96 14.01
C SER A 258 -44.99 -13.50 12.71
N GLY A 259 -44.23 -12.99 11.74
CA GLY A 259 -44.74 -12.46 10.48
C GLY A 259 -45.28 -11.03 10.57
N VAL A 260 -44.86 -10.26 11.59
CA VAL A 260 -45.23 -8.84 11.74
C VAL A 260 -44.11 -7.97 11.19
N GLU A 261 -44.44 -7.05 10.29
CA GLU A 261 -43.47 -6.11 9.70
C GLU A 261 -43.08 -5.03 10.72
N HIS A 262 -41.77 -4.81 10.87
CA HIS A 262 -41.23 -3.72 11.68
C HIS A 262 -40.13 -2.97 10.92
N THR A 263 -39.85 -1.75 11.36
CA THR A 263 -38.71 -0.96 10.90
C THR A 263 -37.54 -1.12 11.87
N TYR A 264 -36.40 -1.53 11.33
CA TYR A 264 -35.17 -1.75 12.07
C TYR A 264 -34.04 -0.87 11.56
N ASN A 265 -33.08 -0.59 12.44
CA ASN A 265 -31.84 0.09 12.08
C ASN A 265 -30.69 -0.91 12.01
N VAL A 266 -30.08 -1.04 10.84
CA VAL A 266 -28.82 -1.75 10.66
C VAL A 266 -27.70 -0.81 11.04
N GLU A 267 -27.12 -1.05 12.21
CA GLU A 267 -25.96 -0.31 12.72
C GLU A 267 -24.66 -1.02 12.37
N ILE A 268 -23.73 -0.30 11.75
CA ILE A 268 -22.41 -0.79 11.36
C ILE A 268 -21.35 0.02 12.10
N LYS A 269 -20.58 -0.70 12.92
CA LYS A 269 -19.45 -0.18 13.69
C LYS A 269 -18.22 -1.07 13.44
N GLY A 270 -17.02 -0.63 13.80
CA GLY A 270 -15.80 -1.41 13.57
C GLY A 270 -14.67 -0.58 12.99
N TRP A 271 -13.84 -1.20 12.15
CA TRP A 271 -12.72 -0.53 11.51
C TRP A 271 -12.39 -1.12 10.14
N ILE A 272 -11.75 -0.31 9.30
CA ILE A 272 -11.18 -0.71 8.01
C ILE A 272 -9.83 0.00 7.83
N GLY A 273 -8.89 -0.67 7.18
CA GLY A 273 -7.56 -0.16 6.93
C GLY A 273 -6.95 -0.73 5.66
N THR A 274 -5.74 -0.26 5.35
CA THR A 274 -4.91 -0.89 4.30
C THR A 274 -3.53 -1.20 4.82
N TYR A 275 -3.02 -2.40 4.54
CA TYR A 275 -1.66 -2.78 4.93
C TYR A 275 -0.60 -1.90 4.27
N THR A 276 0.49 -1.68 5.00
CA THR A 276 1.69 -1.06 4.44
C THR A 276 2.25 -1.86 3.26
N SER A 277 2.34 -3.18 3.41
CA SER A 277 2.78 -4.11 2.37
C SER A 277 2.09 -5.47 2.50
N THR A 278 1.80 -6.11 1.37
CA THR A 278 1.25 -7.48 1.28
C THR A 278 2.31 -8.52 0.91
N ARG A 279 3.58 -8.10 0.75
CA ARG A 279 4.66 -8.99 0.31
C ARG A 279 4.95 -10.05 1.38
N GLY A 280 5.03 -11.32 0.95
CA GLY A 280 5.34 -12.45 1.83
C GLY A 280 4.20 -12.83 2.79
N ARG A 281 3.00 -12.29 2.57
CA ARG A 281 1.85 -12.53 3.44
C ARG A 281 1.08 -13.80 3.07
N LYS A 282 0.91 -14.13 1.79
CA LYS A 282 0.37 -15.42 1.34
C LYS A 282 1.51 -16.30 0.85
N VAL A 283 1.79 -17.38 1.57
CA VAL A 283 2.91 -18.29 1.28
C VAL A 283 2.38 -19.63 0.76
N GLU A 284 1.30 -20.12 1.37
CA GLU A 284 0.68 -21.39 1.01
C GLU A 284 -0.72 -21.19 0.42
N LEU A 285 -1.20 -22.19 -0.34
CA LEU A 285 -2.51 -22.16 -0.98
C LEU A 285 -3.67 -22.26 0.03
N THR A 286 -3.37 -22.83 1.20
CA THR A 286 -4.24 -23.00 2.36
C THR A 286 -4.34 -21.76 3.25
N ASP A 287 -3.49 -20.75 3.04
CA ASP A 287 -3.55 -19.49 3.77
C ASP A 287 -4.80 -18.70 3.40
N PHE A 288 -5.40 -18.06 4.39
CA PHE A 288 -6.48 -17.12 4.13
C PHE A 288 -5.99 -15.96 3.26
N PRO A 289 -6.85 -15.41 2.38
CA PRO A 289 -6.60 -14.13 1.74
C PRO A 289 -6.07 -13.09 2.72
N ASP A 290 -5.06 -12.33 2.32
CA ASP A 290 -4.53 -11.26 3.15
C ASP A 290 -5.45 -10.05 3.16
N ASN A 291 -6.14 -9.81 2.05
CA ASN A 291 -7.18 -8.80 1.96
C ASN A 291 -8.54 -9.38 2.29
N PHE A 292 -9.19 -8.80 3.29
CA PHE A 292 -10.52 -9.24 3.71
C PHE A 292 -11.30 -8.13 4.39
N ILE A 293 -12.62 -8.19 4.31
CA ILE A 293 -13.51 -7.43 5.19
C ILE A 293 -14.38 -8.46 5.89
N SER A 294 -14.22 -8.56 7.20
CA SER A 294 -14.88 -9.56 8.03
C SER A 294 -16.12 -8.97 8.71
N LEU A 295 -17.16 -9.78 8.84
CA LEU A 295 -18.42 -9.40 9.49
C LEU A 295 -18.60 -10.17 10.80
N TYR A 296 -18.88 -9.41 11.85
CA TYR A 296 -19.12 -9.88 13.20
C TYR A 296 -20.51 -9.49 13.66
N ALA A 297 -21.11 -10.36 14.47
CA ALA A 297 -22.35 -10.06 15.19
C ALA A 297 -22.23 -10.60 16.60
N ASN A 298 -22.51 -9.79 17.62
CA ASN A 298 -22.31 -10.14 19.02
C ASN A 298 -20.90 -10.69 19.31
N GLN A 299 -19.87 -10.01 18.79
CA GLN A 299 -18.45 -10.39 18.90
C GLN A 299 -18.06 -11.70 18.19
N LYS A 300 -18.98 -12.32 17.45
CA LYS A 300 -18.73 -13.57 16.73
C LYS A 300 -18.56 -13.33 15.24
N MET A 301 -17.53 -13.92 14.64
CA MET A 301 -17.36 -13.93 13.18
C MET A 301 -18.48 -14.75 12.54
N GLY A 302 -19.27 -14.14 11.66
CA GLY A 302 -20.21 -14.88 10.82
C GLY A 302 -19.76 -15.01 9.37
N GLU A 303 -19.01 -14.03 8.85
CA GLU A 303 -18.40 -14.10 7.53
C GLU A 303 -16.96 -13.58 7.55
N PHE A 304 -16.03 -14.38 7.04
CA PHE A 304 -14.62 -14.01 7.02
C PHE A 304 -14.32 -12.89 6.02
N ASN A 305 -14.89 -12.94 4.82
CA ASN A 305 -14.50 -12.01 3.76
C ASN A 305 -15.64 -11.67 2.79
N ILE A 306 -16.19 -10.47 2.91
CA ILE A 306 -17.16 -9.89 1.96
C ILE A 306 -16.50 -9.14 0.79
N LEU A 307 -15.17 -8.94 0.81
CA LEU A 307 -14.46 -8.17 -0.22
C LEU A 307 -14.69 -8.69 -1.64
N PRO A 308 -14.76 -10.01 -1.92
CA PRO A 308 -15.11 -10.52 -3.26
C PRO A 308 -16.50 -10.10 -3.74
N VAL A 309 -17.42 -9.78 -2.82
CA VAL A 309 -18.79 -9.36 -3.13
C VAL A 309 -18.87 -7.85 -3.30
N VAL A 310 -18.20 -7.07 -2.45
CA VAL A 310 -18.27 -5.60 -2.46
C VAL A 310 -17.20 -4.92 -3.32
N GLY A 311 -16.10 -5.62 -3.62
CA GLY A 311 -14.95 -5.12 -4.36
C GLY A 311 -15.19 -4.97 -5.86
N GLN A 312 -14.31 -4.22 -6.50
CA GLN A 312 -14.29 -4.00 -7.96
C GLN A 312 -13.01 -4.58 -8.58
N ASN A 313 -12.28 -5.44 -7.87
CA ASN A 313 -11.01 -6.05 -8.28
C ASN A 313 -9.93 -5.01 -8.64
N LYS A 314 -9.96 -3.83 -8.00
CA LYS A 314 -8.90 -2.83 -8.19
C LYS A 314 -7.60 -3.30 -7.55
N LEU A 315 -6.46 -2.95 -8.16
CA LEU A 315 -5.13 -3.36 -7.68
C LEU A 315 -4.86 -2.94 -6.23
N ASN A 316 -5.46 -1.84 -5.75
CA ASN A 316 -5.31 -1.37 -4.38
C ASN A 316 -6.16 -2.14 -3.35
N GLU A 317 -7.17 -2.90 -3.78
CA GLU A 317 -8.01 -3.72 -2.89
C GLU A 317 -7.23 -4.87 -2.25
N VAL A 318 -6.09 -5.25 -2.83
CA VAL A 318 -5.20 -6.30 -2.26
C VAL A 318 -4.60 -5.92 -0.91
N TYR A 319 -4.66 -4.64 -0.53
CA TYR A 319 -4.17 -4.17 0.77
C TYR A 319 -5.28 -4.04 1.82
N VAL A 320 -6.55 -4.12 1.42
CA VAL A 320 -7.69 -3.79 2.28
C VAL A 320 -7.91 -4.88 3.33
N VAL A 321 -7.97 -4.46 4.59
CA VAL A 321 -8.35 -5.30 5.72
C VAL A 321 -9.38 -4.58 6.58
N GLY A 322 -10.40 -5.27 7.08
CA GLY A 322 -11.38 -4.66 7.96
C GLY A 322 -12.17 -5.66 8.78
N GLN A 323 -12.76 -5.14 9.86
CA GLN A 323 -13.61 -5.86 10.79
C GLN A 323 -14.81 -4.98 11.12
N LEU A 324 -16.00 -5.42 10.71
CA LEU A 324 -17.25 -4.70 10.91
C LEU A 324 -18.17 -5.52 11.82
N HIS A 325 -18.86 -4.83 12.72
CA HIS A 325 -19.77 -5.37 13.70
C HIS A 325 -21.19 -4.91 13.40
N VAL A 326 -22.11 -5.86 13.30
CA VAL A 326 -23.51 -5.69 12.91
C VAL A 326 -24.38 -6.60 13.78
N ASP A 327 -24.67 -6.13 15.00
CA ASP A 327 -25.26 -6.98 16.05
C ASP A 327 -26.71 -7.43 15.73
N ILE A 328 -27.44 -6.69 14.89
CA ILE A 328 -28.81 -7.03 14.45
C ILE A 328 -28.89 -8.36 13.68
N PHE A 329 -27.77 -8.87 13.15
CA PHE A 329 -27.73 -10.19 12.49
C PHE A 329 -28.05 -11.34 13.46
N GLU A 330 -27.84 -11.15 14.75
CA GLU A 330 -28.11 -12.15 15.79
C GLU A 330 -29.32 -11.77 16.67
N LEU A 331 -30.14 -10.81 16.26
CA LEU A 331 -31.31 -10.38 17.03
C LEU A 331 -32.35 -11.52 17.12
N THR A 332 -32.73 -11.89 18.34
CA THR A 332 -33.51 -13.11 18.62
C THR A 332 -34.90 -13.14 18.00
N GLU A 333 -35.56 -11.99 17.85
CA GLU A 333 -36.90 -11.90 17.26
C GLU A 333 -36.91 -12.06 15.73
N LEU A 334 -35.76 -11.91 15.07
CA LEU A 334 -35.64 -11.97 13.61
C LEU A 334 -35.28 -13.38 13.12
N PRO A 335 -35.65 -13.74 11.87
CA PRO A 335 -35.23 -14.99 11.24
C PRO A 335 -33.70 -15.16 11.23
N ASP A 336 -33.24 -16.40 11.44
CA ASP A 336 -31.79 -16.72 11.35
C ASP A 336 -31.31 -16.62 9.91
N MET A 337 -30.25 -15.84 9.72
CA MET A 337 -29.59 -15.61 8.43
C MET A 337 -28.23 -16.29 8.32
N ALA A 338 -27.68 -16.84 9.41
CA ALA A 338 -26.37 -17.48 9.39
C ALA A 338 -26.42 -18.84 8.69
N LEU A 339 -25.50 -19.09 7.76
CA LEU A 339 -25.38 -20.37 7.07
C LEU A 339 -24.92 -21.49 8.03
N SER A 340 -25.31 -22.73 7.75
CA SER A 340 -25.04 -23.89 8.62
C SER A 340 -23.56 -24.19 8.81
N ASN A 341 -22.75 -23.95 7.76
CA ASN A 341 -21.29 -24.07 7.78
C ASN A 341 -20.58 -22.88 8.45
N ARG A 342 -21.34 -21.86 8.91
CA ARG A 342 -20.82 -20.63 9.53
C ARG A 342 -19.80 -19.87 8.67
N GLN A 343 -19.95 -19.95 7.35
CA GLN A 343 -19.13 -19.24 6.38
C GLN A 343 -20.00 -18.27 5.58
N GLY A 344 -20.68 -17.36 6.26
CA GLY A 344 -21.48 -16.31 5.63
C GLY A 344 -22.94 -16.30 6.03
N TYR A 345 -23.65 -15.42 5.34
CA TYR A 345 -25.06 -15.13 5.57
C TYR A 345 -25.89 -15.37 4.30
N LYS A 346 -27.20 -15.48 4.47
CA LYS A 346 -28.16 -15.52 3.35
C LYS A 346 -28.02 -14.25 2.50
N THR A 347 -27.76 -14.43 1.21
CA THR A 347 -27.47 -13.32 0.29
C THR A 347 -28.68 -12.44 0.03
N ASP A 348 -29.90 -12.96 0.16
CA ASP A 348 -31.14 -12.24 -0.06
C ASP A 348 -31.65 -11.50 1.18
N ASP A 349 -30.99 -11.63 2.34
CA ASP A 349 -31.42 -10.97 3.57
C ASP A 349 -31.24 -9.43 3.50
N PRO A 350 -32.29 -8.63 3.77
CA PRO A 350 -32.23 -7.17 3.71
C PRO A 350 -31.14 -6.56 4.59
N ARG A 351 -30.87 -7.17 5.76
CA ARG A 351 -29.81 -6.70 6.68
C ARG A 351 -28.44 -6.85 6.03
N TYR A 352 -28.20 -7.98 5.39
CA TYR A 352 -26.93 -8.26 4.71
C TYR A 352 -26.72 -7.33 3.51
N GLN A 353 -27.76 -7.15 2.69
CA GLN A 353 -27.71 -6.25 1.53
C GLN A 353 -27.41 -4.81 1.92
N ALA A 354 -28.01 -4.32 3.00
CA ALA A 354 -27.71 -2.98 3.51
C ALA A 354 -26.21 -2.82 3.83
N VAL A 355 -25.61 -3.79 4.54
CA VAL A 355 -24.18 -3.79 4.88
C VAL A 355 -23.30 -3.78 3.62
N LEU A 356 -23.58 -4.68 2.67
CA LEU A 356 -22.82 -4.75 1.42
C LEU A 356 -22.87 -3.43 0.65
N ASP A 357 -24.04 -2.79 0.60
CA ASP A 357 -24.24 -1.53 -0.09
C ASP A 357 -23.45 -0.38 0.55
N TYR A 358 -23.48 -0.26 1.88
CA TYR A 358 -22.69 0.75 2.59
C TYR A 358 -21.19 0.56 2.36
N VAL A 359 -20.70 -0.69 2.47
CA VAL A 359 -19.27 -0.99 2.30
C VAL A 359 -18.84 -0.69 0.86
N ARG A 360 -19.63 -1.12 -0.13
CA ARG A 360 -19.33 -0.92 -1.56
C ARG A 360 -19.36 0.55 -1.97
N LYS A 361 -20.37 1.31 -1.53
CA LYS A 361 -20.62 2.68 -2.01
C LYS A 361 -19.84 3.75 -1.22
N THR A 362 -19.49 3.47 0.03
CA THR A 362 -18.92 4.47 0.94
C THR A 362 -17.59 4.03 1.53
N LEU A 363 -17.58 2.94 2.31
CA LEU A 363 -16.42 2.63 3.16
C LEU A 363 -15.19 2.19 2.36
N LEU A 364 -15.38 1.31 1.37
CA LEU A 364 -14.30 0.81 0.52
C LEU A 364 -13.70 1.92 -0.37
N PRO A 365 -14.49 2.76 -1.08
CA PRO A 365 -13.94 3.91 -1.80
C PRO A 365 -13.12 4.86 -0.93
N ASP A 366 -13.56 5.13 0.29
CA ASP A 366 -12.89 6.08 1.18
C ASP A 366 -11.53 5.57 1.66
N ILE A 367 -11.43 4.30 2.06
CA ILE A 367 -10.14 3.74 2.50
C ILE A 367 -9.16 3.62 1.33
N LEU A 368 -9.65 3.35 0.11
CA LEU A 368 -8.82 3.29 -1.08
C LEU A 368 -8.24 4.67 -1.44
N LYS A 369 -9.02 5.75 -1.32
CA LYS A 369 -8.51 7.12 -1.49
C LYS A 369 -7.41 7.45 -0.48
N MET A 370 -7.57 7.03 0.78
CA MET A 370 -6.53 7.22 1.80
C MET A 370 -5.26 6.41 1.47
N ARG A 371 -5.40 5.23 0.88
CA ARG A 371 -4.27 4.43 0.42
C ARG A 371 -3.53 5.09 -0.74
N ASP A 372 -4.24 5.67 -1.69
CA ASP A 372 -3.63 6.42 -2.79
C ASP A 372 -2.80 7.61 -2.26
N LEU A 373 -3.31 8.31 -1.26
CA LEU A 373 -2.57 9.35 -0.54
C LEU A 373 -1.31 8.81 0.14
N PHE A 374 -1.40 7.69 0.87
CA PHE A 374 -0.21 7.07 1.48
C PHE A 374 0.87 6.75 0.44
N VAL A 375 0.48 6.22 -0.72
CA VAL A 375 1.39 5.89 -1.81
C VAL A 375 2.01 7.15 -2.42
N SER A 376 1.26 8.24 -2.58
CA SER A 376 1.79 9.50 -3.10
C SER A 376 2.80 10.14 -2.15
N LEU A 377 2.53 10.13 -0.83
CA LEU A 377 3.48 10.58 0.20
C LEU A 377 4.78 9.76 0.17
N GLY A 378 4.70 8.46 -0.10
CA GLY A 378 5.87 7.60 -0.28
C GLY A 378 6.71 7.93 -1.51
N LYS A 379 6.07 8.28 -2.63
CA LYS A 379 6.78 8.73 -3.84
C LYS A 379 7.50 10.05 -3.59
N LYS A 380 6.79 11.04 -3.04
CA LYS A 380 7.34 12.36 -2.71
C LYS A 380 8.55 12.27 -1.79
N LYS A 381 8.46 11.51 -0.69
CA LYS A 381 9.56 11.32 0.26
C LYS A 381 10.78 10.61 -0.37
N LYS A 382 10.55 9.71 -1.33
CA LYS A 382 11.61 9.02 -2.06
C LYS A 382 12.32 9.96 -3.04
N GLU A 383 11.58 10.83 -3.70
CA GLU A 383 12.10 11.88 -4.57
C GLU A 383 12.93 12.91 -3.78
N GLU A 384 12.41 13.39 -2.65
CA GLU A 384 13.14 14.28 -1.73
C GLU A 384 14.45 13.64 -1.25
N LYS A 385 14.41 12.35 -0.86
CA LYS A 385 15.62 11.62 -0.44
C LYS A 385 16.63 11.44 -1.58
N LYS A 386 16.16 11.21 -2.81
CA LYS A 386 17.03 11.09 -4.00
C LYS A 386 17.72 12.42 -4.28
N LEU A 387 16.99 13.53 -4.20
CA LEU A 387 17.51 14.87 -4.41
C LEU A 387 18.53 15.25 -3.31
N GLU A 388 18.22 14.97 -2.05
CA GLU A 388 19.13 15.21 -0.94
C GLU A 388 20.42 14.38 -1.07
N GLN A 389 20.31 13.10 -1.46
CA GLN A 389 21.48 12.27 -1.74
C GLN A 389 22.33 12.82 -2.90
N GLN A 390 21.69 13.34 -3.95
CA GLN A 390 22.40 13.99 -5.06
C GLN A 390 23.15 15.23 -4.59
N ARG A 391 22.52 16.10 -3.78
CA ARG A 391 23.16 17.28 -3.18
C ARG A 391 24.35 16.92 -2.29
N GLN A 392 24.20 15.89 -1.45
CA GLN A 392 25.30 15.42 -0.60
C GLN A 392 26.46 14.84 -1.41
N ASN A 393 26.15 14.09 -2.47
CA ASN A 393 27.17 13.55 -3.37
C ASN A 393 27.91 14.69 -4.10
N GLU A 394 27.20 15.70 -4.58
CA GLU A 394 27.80 16.87 -5.23
C GLU A 394 28.68 17.67 -4.26
N ALA A 395 28.20 17.94 -3.05
CA ALA A 395 28.97 18.64 -2.01
C ALA A 395 30.23 17.86 -1.60
N SER A 396 30.12 16.54 -1.47
CA SER A 396 31.25 15.64 -1.17
C SER A 396 32.27 15.60 -2.31
N PHE A 397 31.79 15.54 -3.56
CA PHE A 397 32.63 15.60 -4.75
C PHE A 397 33.37 16.93 -4.84
N LYS A 398 32.67 18.06 -4.66
CA LYS A 398 33.25 19.41 -4.63
C LYS A 398 34.37 19.50 -3.60
N LYS A 399 34.12 19.06 -2.36
CA LYS A 399 35.12 19.04 -1.30
C LYS A 399 36.34 18.19 -1.64
N SER A 400 36.13 17.05 -2.31
CA SER A 400 37.21 16.16 -2.75
C SER A 400 38.06 16.80 -3.85
N VAL A 401 37.43 17.48 -4.80
CA VAL A 401 38.11 18.23 -5.88
C VAL A 401 38.92 19.39 -5.30
N ASP A 402 38.34 20.20 -4.41
CA ASP A 402 39.04 21.32 -3.77
C ASP A 402 40.25 20.83 -2.95
N THR A 403 40.08 19.73 -2.24
CA THR A 403 41.16 19.09 -1.46
C THR A 403 42.25 18.56 -2.39
N PHE A 404 41.89 17.94 -3.51
CA PHE A 404 42.84 17.47 -4.51
C PHE A 404 43.65 18.62 -5.11
N ARG A 405 42.98 19.71 -5.52
CA ARG A 405 43.64 20.91 -6.07
C ARG A 405 44.65 21.50 -5.11
N LYS A 406 44.22 21.79 -3.87
CA LYS A 406 45.09 22.36 -2.82
C LYS A 406 46.28 21.46 -2.50
N ASN A 407 46.05 20.17 -2.33
CA ASN A 407 47.13 19.24 -1.98
C ASN A 407 48.12 19.05 -3.13
N THR A 408 47.65 19.08 -4.39
CA THR A 408 48.51 18.90 -5.56
C THR A 408 49.41 20.12 -5.76
N ALA A 409 48.85 21.33 -5.74
CA ALA A 409 49.62 22.57 -5.84
C ALA A 409 50.67 22.67 -4.73
N LYS A 410 50.26 22.46 -3.47
CA LYS A 410 51.15 22.50 -2.30
C LYS A 410 52.27 21.47 -2.36
N LYS A 411 51.96 20.21 -2.67
CA LYS A 411 52.99 19.14 -2.76
C LYS A 411 53.95 19.36 -3.92
N ALA A 412 53.46 19.88 -5.04
CA ALA A 412 54.30 20.21 -6.20
C ALA A 412 55.25 21.36 -5.87
N ALA A 413 54.76 22.46 -5.28
CA ALA A 413 55.57 23.58 -4.83
C ALA A 413 56.65 23.14 -3.82
N GLN A 414 56.30 22.30 -2.84
CA GLN A 414 57.26 21.75 -1.87
C GLN A 414 58.34 20.88 -2.52
N LYS A 415 58.00 20.05 -3.51
CA LYS A 415 58.97 19.24 -4.26
C LYS A 415 59.91 20.11 -5.11
N ILE A 416 59.39 21.19 -5.69
CA ILE A 416 60.17 22.14 -6.49
C ILE A 416 61.12 22.93 -5.58
N SER A 417 60.63 23.43 -4.44
CA SER A 417 61.43 24.14 -3.44
C SER A 417 62.59 23.27 -2.91
N SER A 418 62.31 22.03 -2.53
CA SER A 418 63.33 21.10 -2.01
C SER A 418 64.38 20.66 -3.04
N ARG A 419 64.05 20.62 -4.33
CA ARG A 419 65.01 20.25 -5.40
C ARG A 419 65.83 21.42 -5.94
N LEU A 420 65.25 22.61 -6.01
CA LEU A 420 65.87 23.78 -6.62
C LEU A 420 66.45 24.78 -5.60
N GLY A 421 66.23 24.57 -4.30
CA GLY A 421 66.84 25.37 -3.24
C GLY A 421 66.33 26.81 -3.18
N ILE A 422 65.06 27.03 -3.52
CA ILE A 422 64.43 28.35 -3.61
C ILE A 422 63.82 28.79 -2.26
N SER A 423 63.77 30.11 -2.00
CA SER A 423 63.32 30.67 -0.71
C SER A 423 61.82 30.42 -0.45
N THR A 424 61.38 30.56 0.80
CA THR A 424 59.99 30.35 1.22
C THR A 424 59.01 31.28 0.48
N GLU A 425 59.38 32.54 0.24
CA GLU A 425 58.56 33.50 -0.50
C GLU A 425 58.37 33.10 -1.97
N GLN A 426 59.43 32.54 -2.59
CA GLN A 426 59.37 32.05 -3.97
C GLN A 426 58.57 30.73 -4.09
N ALA A 427 58.54 29.92 -3.02
CA ALA A 427 57.74 28.70 -2.99
C ALA A 427 56.23 29.00 -2.94
N ASP A 428 55.82 30.05 -2.23
CA ASP A 428 54.42 30.50 -2.18
C ASP A 428 53.96 31.06 -3.54
N GLU A 429 54.84 31.78 -4.25
CA GLU A 429 54.59 32.24 -5.63
C GLU A 429 54.40 31.06 -6.60
N VAL A 430 55.23 30.02 -6.47
CA VAL A 430 55.12 28.79 -7.27
C VAL A 430 53.83 28.01 -6.95
N GLU A 431 53.40 27.97 -5.68
CA GLU A 431 52.12 27.35 -5.30
C GLU A 431 50.92 28.11 -5.90
N ALA A 432 50.97 29.44 -5.95
CA ALA A 432 49.95 30.27 -6.56
C ALA A 432 49.84 30.03 -8.08
N ILE A 433 50.98 30.03 -8.79
CA ILE A 433 51.03 29.75 -10.24
C ILE A 433 50.51 28.34 -10.54
N LEU A 434 50.92 27.33 -9.78
CA LEU A 434 50.44 25.96 -9.96
C LEU A 434 48.95 25.82 -9.66
N SER A 435 48.43 26.53 -8.66
CA SER A 435 47.00 26.54 -8.35
C SER A 435 46.19 27.15 -9.50
N ASP A 436 46.68 28.23 -10.09
CA ASP A 436 46.04 28.92 -11.21
C ASP A 436 46.06 28.04 -12.49
N GLU A 437 47.18 27.37 -12.74
CA GLU A 437 47.33 26.46 -13.87
C GLU A 437 46.47 25.19 -13.72
N ILE A 438 46.34 24.64 -12.51
CA ILE A 438 45.43 23.52 -12.21
C ILE A 438 43.97 23.96 -12.35
N ASN A 439 43.61 25.19 -11.99
CA ASN A 439 42.28 25.73 -12.21
C ASN A 439 41.97 25.90 -13.70
N THR A 440 42.95 26.36 -14.48
CA THR A 440 42.85 26.59 -15.93
C THR A 440 42.72 25.27 -16.69
N ASN A 441 43.47 24.24 -16.30
CA ASN A 441 43.42 22.89 -16.90
C ASN A 441 42.41 21.94 -16.24
N SER A 442 41.65 22.41 -15.24
CA SER A 442 40.57 21.62 -14.62
C SER A 442 39.49 21.10 -15.59
N PRO A 443 39.19 21.74 -16.75
CA PRO A 443 38.31 21.18 -17.77
C PRO A 443 38.83 19.88 -18.39
N ASP A 444 40.13 19.78 -18.63
CA ASP A 444 40.77 18.64 -19.33
C ASP A 444 40.92 17.39 -18.45
N MET A 445 40.77 17.53 -17.13
CA MET A 445 40.82 16.41 -16.18
C MET A 445 39.53 15.58 -16.11
N GLY A 446 38.49 15.90 -16.90
CA GLY A 446 37.21 15.17 -16.91
C GLY A 446 36.38 15.29 -15.62
N ILE A 447 36.79 16.17 -14.71
CA ILE A 447 36.10 16.43 -13.43
C ILE A 447 34.87 17.33 -13.65
N LYS A 448 34.91 18.23 -14.65
CA LYS A 448 33.79 19.11 -15.03
C LYS A 448 32.70 18.40 -15.84
N SER A 449 33.06 17.40 -16.67
CA SER A 449 32.12 16.69 -17.55
C SER A 449 31.07 15.84 -16.81
N ILE A 450 31.36 15.41 -15.58
CA ILE A 450 30.42 14.64 -14.74
C ILE A 450 29.33 15.55 -14.13
N ILE A 451 29.64 16.81 -13.88
CA ILE A 451 28.69 17.82 -13.38
C ILE A 451 27.84 18.37 -14.54
N ASP A 452 28.45 18.63 -15.70
CA ASP A 452 27.76 19.17 -16.88
C ASP A 452 26.80 18.15 -17.53
N SER A 453 27.00 16.83 -17.36
CA SER A 453 26.12 15.81 -17.96
C SER A 453 24.71 15.75 -17.35
N GLN A 454 24.43 16.48 -16.28
CA GLN A 454 23.12 16.52 -15.61
C GLN A 454 22.38 17.85 -15.80
N LYS A 455 22.94 18.82 -16.54
CA LYS A 455 22.33 20.14 -16.76
C LYS A 455 21.64 20.23 -18.11
N LYS A 456 20.46 20.85 -18.11
CA LYS A 456 19.68 21.23 -19.31
C LYS A 456 20.54 22.09 -20.24
N LYS A 457 20.50 21.84 -21.55
CA LYS A 457 21.39 22.47 -22.54
C LYS A 457 20.71 23.47 -23.48
N LEU A 458 19.38 23.52 -23.49
CA LEU A 458 18.59 24.37 -24.38
C LEU A 458 17.37 24.96 -23.68
N LEU A 459 17.09 26.26 -23.89
CA LEU A 459 15.92 26.96 -23.36
C LEU A 459 15.07 27.45 -24.52
N ILE A 460 13.77 27.15 -24.50
CA ILE A 460 12.77 27.81 -25.34
C ILE A 460 12.15 28.93 -24.51
N SER A 461 12.38 30.16 -24.95
CA SER A 461 11.84 31.39 -24.39
C SER A 461 10.62 31.79 -25.22
N GLN A 462 9.44 31.80 -24.60
CA GLN A 462 8.19 32.12 -25.27
C GLN A 462 7.18 32.76 -24.32
N THR A 463 6.14 33.37 -24.90
CA THR A 463 4.93 33.71 -24.15
C THR A 463 3.90 32.58 -24.23
N TYR A 464 2.97 32.51 -23.27
CA TYR A 464 1.88 31.51 -23.30
C TYR A 464 1.03 31.59 -24.58
N ARG A 465 0.83 32.80 -25.11
CA ARG A 465 0.06 33.02 -26.35
C ARG A 465 0.78 32.54 -27.62
N ASP A 466 2.09 32.31 -27.53
CA ASP A 466 2.92 31.83 -28.62
C ASP A 466 3.32 30.36 -28.43
N LYS A 467 2.59 29.64 -27.55
CA LYS A 467 2.85 28.23 -27.20
C LYS A 467 2.84 27.32 -28.42
N ASP A 468 1.92 27.53 -29.35
CA ASP A 468 1.80 26.71 -30.56
C ASP A 468 3.06 26.72 -31.44
N LEU A 469 3.73 27.87 -31.61
CA LEU A 469 5.02 27.91 -32.32
C LEU A 469 6.13 27.25 -31.50
N ALA A 470 6.13 27.45 -30.18
CA ALA A 470 7.07 26.79 -29.27
C ALA A 470 6.93 25.25 -29.27
N ASP A 471 5.69 24.74 -29.33
CA ASP A 471 5.39 23.31 -29.44
C ASP A 471 5.92 22.74 -30.75
N ILE A 472 5.78 23.46 -31.88
CA ILE A 472 6.36 23.02 -33.16
C ILE A 472 7.89 22.95 -33.06
N ILE A 473 8.53 23.95 -32.46
CA ILE A 473 9.98 23.96 -32.22
C ILE A 473 10.39 22.77 -31.35
N TYR A 474 9.70 22.54 -30.24
CA TYR A 474 9.94 21.44 -29.33
C TYR A 474 9.85 20.08 -30.05
N ASN A 475 8.77 19.84 -30.79
CA ASN A 475 8.58 18.61 -31.55
C ASN A 475 9.68 18.41 -32.60
N MET A 476 10.11 19.48 -33.27
CA MET A 476 11.20 19.42 -34.24
C MET A 476 12.56 19.12 -33.59
N LEU A 477 12.84 19.64 -32.40
CA LEU A 477 14.06 19.29 -31.64
C LEU A 477 14.05 17.81 -31.25
N VAL A 478 12.95 17.32 -30.68
CA VAL A 478 12.81 15.90 -30.29
C VAL A 478 12.91 14.99 -31.52
N PHE A 479 12.33 15.36 -32.66
CA PHE A 479 12.45 14.64 -33.93
C PHE A 479 13.91 14.53 -34.41
N ASN A 480 14.74 15.53 -34.11
CA ASN A 480 16.18 15.55 -34.34
C ASN A 480 17.01 14.96 -33.19
N ASN A 481 16.40 14.06 -32.40
CA ASN A 481 17.05 13.31 -31.32
C ASN A 481 17.64 14.20 -30.20
N VAL A 482 17.10 15.40 -30.00
CA VAL A 482 17.39 16.19 -28.80
C VAL A 482 16.58 15.58 -27.64
N PRO A 483 17.22 15.12 -26.56
CA PRO A 483 16.50 14.53 -25.44
C PRO A 483 15.61 15.57 -24.74
N PRO A 484 14.35 15.25 -24.38
CA PRO A 484 13.49 16.14 -23.58
C PRO A 484 14.15 16.61 -22.27
N GLU A 485 14.93 15.75 -21.62
CA GLU A 485 15.69 16.05 -20.42
C GLU A 485 16.78 17.13 -20.62
N ASP A 486 17.14 17.49 -21.86
CA ASP A 486 18.09 18.55 -22.18
C ASP A 486 17.40 19.90 -22.52
N ILE A 487 16.06 19.92 -22.64
CA ILE A 487 15.27 21.10 -23.05
C ILE A 487 14.52 21.68 -21.84
N ILE A 488 14.56 23.01 -21.71
CA ILE A 488 13.69 23.78 -20.81
C ILE A 488 12.63 24.46 -21.65
N TYR A 489 11.38 24.12 -21.38
CA TYR A 489 10.21 24.72 -22.00
C TYR A 489 9.09 24.83 -20.96
N THR A 490 8.89 26.04 -20.43
CA THR A 490 8.08 26.31 -19.23
C THR A 490 6.61 25.90 -19.35
N ASN A 491 6.02 26.02 -20.55
CA ASN A 491 4.63 25.65 -20.83
C ASN A 491 4.51 24.37 -21.67
N CYS A 492 5.53 23.51 -21.63
CA CYS A 492 5.49 22.22 -22.31
C CYS A 492 4.38 21.33 -21.74
N ASP A 493 3.75 20.50 -22.56
CA ASP A 493 2.83 19.48 -22.04
C ASP A 493 3.57 18.30 -21.38
N ASP A 494 4.82 18.09 -21.77
CA ASP A 494 5.74 17.11 -21.19
C ASP A 494 6.43 17.67 -19.94
N GLU A 495 6.16 17.03 -18.80
CA GLU A 495 6.70 17.41 -17.49
C GLU A 495 8.24 17.34 -17.45
N VAL A 496 8.86 16.44 -18.22
CA VAL A 496 10.32 16.27 -18.24
C VAL A 496 11.05 17.52 -18.74
N SER A 497 10.40 18.28 -19.62
CA SER A 497 10.93 19.49 -20.24
C SER A 497 10.50 20.77 -19.52
N ARG A 498 9.56 20.69 -18.55
CA ARG A 498 9.21 21.82 -17.70
C ARG A 498 10.37 22.15 -16.76
N ILE A 499 10.36 23.38 -16.24
CA ILE A 499 11.24 23.72 -15.13
C ILE A 499 10.84 22.80 -13.96
N PRO A 500 11.78 22.04 -13.37
CA PRO A 500 11.49 21.22 -12.20
C PRO A 500 10.87 22.10 -11.10
N GLU A 501 9.70 21.73 -10.59
CA GLU A 501 9.20 22.33 -9.35
C GLU A 501 10.12 21.88 -8.21
N GLY A 502 11.08 22.72 -7.84
CA GLY A 502 11.94 22.45 -6.69
C GLY A 502 12.76 23.64 -6.22
N ASP A 503 12.99 23.67 -4.91
CA ASP A 503 14.34 23.90 -4.34
C ASP A 503 14.60 25.06 -3.40
N VAL A 504 13.66 25.96 -3.19
CA VAL A 504 13.63 26.86 -2.03
C VAL A 504 12.15 27.19 -1.81
N GLY A 505 11.70 27.58 -0.62
CA GLY A 505 10.34 28.10 -0.40
C GLY A 505 10.03 29.42 -1.14
N LYS A 506 10.62 29.64 -2.31
CA LYS A 506 10.49 30.75 -3.24
C LYS A 506 10.50 30.18 -4.66
N SER A 507 9.32 29.81 -5.15
CA SER A 507 9.09 29.47 -6.54
C SER A 507 9.36 30.69 -7.42
N GLY A 508 10.40 30.64 -8.25
CA GLY A 508 10.65 31.69 -9.23
C GLY A 508 11.49 31.17 -10.37
N ILE A 509 10.91 31.09 -11.57
CA ILE A 509 11.63 30.96 -12.85
C ILE A 509 12.90 31.84 -12.88
N TYR A 510 12.83 33.01 -12.26
CA TYR A 510 13.92 33.98 -12.19
C TYR A 510 15.11 33.55 -11.31
N ASP A 511 14.91 32.79 -10.24
CA ASP A 511 16.02 32.32 -9.40
C ASP A 511 16.75 31.17 -10.10
N TYR A 512 15.99 30.25 -10.70
CA TYR A 512 16.55 29.22 -11.58
C TYR A 512 17.33 29.87 -12.73
N LEU A 513 16.74 30.81 -13.46
CA LEU A 513 17.42 31.50 -14.56
C LEU A 513 18.63 32.33 -14.08
N ARG A 514 18.59 32.94 -12.89
CA ARG A 514 19.72 33.69 -12.31
C ARG A 514 20.91 32.79 -12.02
N ASP A 515 20.72 31.69 -11.30
CA ASP A 515 21.79 30.73 -11.01
C ASP A 515 22.36 30.11 -12.30
N PHE A 516 21.50 30.02 -13.32
CA PHE A 516 21.80 29.42 -14.61
C PHE A 516 22.53 30.35 -15.59
N PHE A 517 22.23 31.66 -15.56
CA PHE A 517 22.87 32.69 -16.40
C PHE A 517 24.08 33.36 -15.72
N VAL A 518 24.09 33.51 -14.39
CA VAL A 518 25.08 34.33 -13.66
C VAL A 518 26.13 33.49 -12.93
N ASP A 519 25.74 32.41 -12.24
CA ASP A 519 26.63 31.66 -11.32
C ASP A 519 27.20 30.36 -11.90
N SER A 520 27.05 30.16 -13.21
CA SER A 520 27.59 29.00 -13.91
C SER A 520 29.11 29.15 -14.13
N TYR A 521 29.91 28.50 -13.28
CA TYR A 521 31.34 28.19 -13.52
C TYR A 521 31.56 27.19 -14.69
N SER A 522 30.53 26.93 -15.50
CA SER A 522 30.57 26.08 -16.70
C SER A 522 31.11 26.87 -17.90
N THR A 523 31.84 26.19 -18.76
CA THR A 523 32.30 26.72 -20.05
C THR A 523 31.24 26.61 -21.15
N GLN A 524 30.20 25.80 -20.96
CA GLN A 524 29.09 25.69 -21.91
C GLN A 524 27.94 26.60 -21.50
N LYS A 525 27.79 27.71 -22.23
CA LYS A 525 26.62 28.57 -22.16
C LYS A 525 25.42 27.85 -22.78
N ILE A 526 24.24 27.98 -22.17
CA ILE A 526 23.00 27.45 -22.75
C ILE A 526 22.71 28.06 -24.11
N TYR A 527 22.09 27.27 -24.98
CA TYR A 527 21.52 27.77 -26.21
C TYR A 527 20.09 28.23 -26.00
N VAL A 528 19.77 29.47 -26.37
CA VAL A 528 18.42 30.02 -26.20
C VAL A 528 17.69 30.09 -27.54
N ILE A 529 16.44 29.64 -27.57
CA ILE A 529 15.53 29.84 -28.70
C ILE A 529 14.50 30.87 -28.27
N PHE A 530 14.47 32.01 -28.94
CA PHE A 530 13.47 33.05 -28.70
C PHE A 530 12.32 32.90 -29.67
N VAL A 531 11.12 32.70 -29.13
CA VAL A 531 9.85 32.82 -29.85
C VAL A 531 9.35 34.24 -29.71
N THR A 532 9.40 35.00 -30.81
CA THR A 532 9.12 36.44 -30.80
C THR A 532 7.82 36.79 -31.50
N SER A 533 7.02 37.67 -30.88
CA SER A 533 5.76 38.18 -31.41
C SER A 533 5.42 39.52 -30.75
N HIS A 534 4.30 40.15 -31.13
CA HIS A 534 3.77 41.31 -30.41
C HIS A 534 3.49 41.04 -28.93
N ASN A 535 3.27 39.77 -28.54
CA ASN A 535 3.10 39.39 -27.14
C ASN A 535 4.40 39.49 -26.34
N THR A 536 5.57 39.35 -26.99
CA THR A 536 6.89 39.41 -26.34
C THR A 536 7.11 40.76 -25.65
N LYS A 537 6.73 41.88 -26.29
CA LYS A 537 6.84 43.23 -25.70
C LYS A 537 5.97 43.43 -24.46
N SER A 538 4.91 42.64 -24.33
CA SER A 538 3.98 42.70 -23.19
C SER A 538 4.32 41.70 -22.08
N SER A 539 5.28 40.79 -22.31
CA SER A 539 5.66 39.74 -21.36
C SER A 539 6.93 40.11 -20.60
N TRP A 540 6.79 40.44 -19.33
CA TRP A 540 7.92 40.77 -18.46
C TRP A 540 8.95 39.63 -18.40
N GLY A 541 8.49 38.37 -18.32
CA GLY A 541 9.38 37.21 -18.28
C GLY A 541 10.23 37.06 -19.54
N ALA A 542 9.62 37.19 -20.72
CA ALA A 542 10.34 37.11 -21.98
C ALA A 542 11.36 38.26 -22.14
N LEU A 543 11.01 39.47 -21.71
CA LEU A 543 11.93 40.62 -21.73
C LEU A 543 13.12 40.43 -20.78
N MET A 544 12.89 39.86 -19.58
CA MET A 544 13.97 39.56 -18.64
C MET A 544 14.92 38.49 -19.20
N GLU A 545 14.40 37.45 -19.86
CA GLU A 545 15.19 36.41 -20.53
C GLU A 545 16.04 36.97 -21.67
N VAL A 546 15.48 37.87 -22.49
CA VAL A 546 16.21 38.60 -23.53
C VAL A 546 17.34 39.45 -22.94
N GLY A 547 17.07 40.18 -21.86
CA GLY A 547 18.09 40.97 -21.16
C GLY A 547 19.20 40.12 -20.54
N ALA A 548 18.84 39.00 -19.91
CA ALA A 548 19.81 38.06 -19.33
C ALA A 548 20.69 37.43 -20.40
N ALA A 549 20.09 36.99 -21.52
CA ALA A 549 20.82 36.45 -22.65
C ALA A 549 21.83 37.44 -23.25
N TRP A 550 21.45 38.72 -23.32
CA TRP A 550 22.33 39.78 -23.80
C TRP A 550 23.53 40.01 -22.88
N ILE A 551 23.30 40.16 -21.56
CA ILE A 551 24.36 40.38 -20.56
C ILE A 551 25.35 39.22 -20.55
N THR A 552 24.84 38.00 -20.68
CA THR A 552 25.66 36.78 -20.62
C THR A 552 26.28 36.39 -21.95
N GLN A 553 25.96 37.10 -23.04
CA GLN A 553 26.40 36.79 -24.40
C GLN A 553 26.16 35.33 -24.76
N VAL A 554 24.95 34.83 -24.50
CA VAL A 554 24.55 33.47 -24.89
C VAL A 554 24.19 33.42 -26.36
N GLU A 555 24.55 32.34 -27.03
CA GLU A 555 24.11 32.11 -28.41
C GLU A 555 22.61 31.81 -28.45
N HIS A 556 21.94 32.37 -29.45
CA HIS A 556 20.51 32.18 -29.61
C HIS A 556 20.05 32.15 -31.06
N LYS A 557 18.85 31.61 -31.30
CA LYS A 557 18.10 31.76 -32.57
C LYS A 557 16.71 32.32 -32.32
N ILE A 558 16.22 33.04 -33.32
CA ILE A 558 14.90 33.67 -33.29
C ILE A 558 13.95 32.93 -34.24
N PHE A 559 12.79 32.57 -33.70
CA PHE A 559 11.61 32.08 -34.42
C PHE A 559 10.48 33.07 -34.20
N ASN A 560 10.13 33.79 -35.26
CA ASN A 560 9.30 34.98 -35.19
C ASN A 560 7.88 34.73 -35.73
N ILE A 561 6.90 35.44 -35.19
CA ILE A 561 5.52 35.49 -35.71
C ILE A 561 5.31 36.83 -36.40
N TYR A 562 5.06 36.81 -37.71
CA TYR A 562 4.71 37.96 -38.52
C TYR A 562 3.41 38.62 -38.03
N ASP A 563 3.28 39.94 -38.00
CA ASP A 563 4.17 40.98 -38.56
C ASP A 563 5.17 41.59 -37.55
N PHE A 564 5.43 40.92 -36.43
CA PHE A 564 6.39 41.41 -35.45
C PHE A 564 7.81 41.46 -36.02
N ARG A 565 8.58 42.49 -35.65
CA ARG A 565 10.00 42.60 -35.97
C ARG A 565 10.80 42.47 -34.67
N PRO A 566 11.70 41.47 -34.54
CA PRO A 566 12.66 41.41 -33.44
C PRO A 566 13.54 42.66 -33.43
N GLU A 567 13.89 43.14 -32.23
CA GLU A 567 14.72 44.34 -32.02
C GLU A 567 15.86 43.99 -31.05
N HIS A 568 16.94 44.77 -31.09
CA HIS A 568 17.99 44.71 -30.07
C HIS A 568 17.42 44.73 -28.64
N PRO A 569 17.98 43.93 -27.70
CA PRO A 569 19.31 43.33 -27.77
C PRO A 569 19.37 41.91 -28.36
N LEU A 570 18.28 41.41 -28.95
CA LEU A 570 18.33 40.20 -29.77
C LEU A 570 19.22 40.43 -31.01
N ASP A 571 19.76 39.35 -31.56
CA ASP A 571 20.49 39.36 -32.83
C ASP A 571 19.50 39.49 -33.99
N ASP A 572 19.13 40.75 -34.28
CA ASP A 572 18.29 41.16 -35.39
C ASP A 572 19.09 41.44 -36.68
N GLU A 573 20.38 41.10 -36.71
CA GLU A 573 21.21 41.12 -37.92
C GLU A 573 21.21 39.77 -38.62
N GLN A 574 21.16 38.66 -37.88
CA GLN A 574 21.02 37.32 -38.44
C GLN A 574 19.60 37.05 -38.98
N GLN A 575 19.51 36.30 -40.09
CA GLN A 575 18.23 35.86 -40.64
C GLN A 575 17.42 35.09 -39.58
N TRP A 576 16.24 35.58 -39.20
CA TRP A 576 15.28 34.87 -38.34
C TRP A 576 14.27 34.04 -39.16
N HIS A 577 13.64 33.08 -38.50
CA HIS A 577 12.52 32.34 -39.06
C HIS A 577 11.24 33.16 -38.88
N SER A 578 10.30 33.12 -39.84
CA SER A 578 9.02 33.83 -39.73
C SER A 578 7.82 32.95 -40.08
N SER A 579 6.93 32.73 -39.12
CA SER A 579 5.60 32.14 -39.31
C SER A 579 4.51 33.21 -39.33
N SER A 580 3.38 32.94 -39.96
CA SER A 580 2.22 33.85 -39.95
C SER A 580 1.01 33.16 -39.30
N ARG A 581 0.05 33.95 -38.83
CA ARG A 581 -1.26 33.44 -38.35
C ARG A 581 -2.35 33.78 -39.34
N ASP A 582 -3.28 32.85 -39.59
CA ASP A 582 -4.51 33.13 -40.34
C ASP A 582 -5.58 33.78 -39.45
N ASP A 583 -6.73 34.12 -40.04
CA ASP A 583 -7.83 34.81 -39.34
C ASP A 583 -8.40 33.99 -38.17
N ASP A 584 -8.25 32.66 -38.23
CA ASP A 584 -8.64 31.71 -37.16
C ASP A 584 -7.53 31.53 -36.11
N GLY A 585 -6.40 32.23 -36.28
CA GLY A 585 -5.24 32.20 -35.37
C GLY A 585 -4.27 31.04 -35.61
N ASN A 586 -4.48 30.20 -36.63
CA ASN A 586 -3.64 29.04 -36.91
C ASN A 586 -2.34 29.45 -37.60
N LEU A 587 -1.24 28.79 -37.23
CA LEU A 587 0.06 29.02 -37.85
C LEU A 587 0.12 28.46 -39.27
N TYR A 588 0.67 29.27 -40.18
CA TYR A 588 1.08 28.84 -41.49
C TYR A 588 2.47 29.38 -41.86
N MET A 589 3.13 28.70 -42.78
CA MET A 589 4.49 29.04 -43.24
C MET A 589 4.57 28.94 -44.77
N SER A 590 5.34 29.83 -45.39
CA SER A 590 5.73 29.67 -46.80
C SER A 590 6.74 28.53 -46.97
N LYS A 591 6.91 28.03 -48.19
CA LYS A 591 7.96 27.01 -48.48
C LYS A 591 9.36 27.48 -48.10
N LEU A 592 9.65 28.77 -48.24
CA LEU A 592 10.93 29.36 -47.83
C LEU A 592 11.07 29.37 -46.30
N SER A 593 10.00 29.75 -45.60
CA SER A 593 9.96 29.76 -44.14
C SER A 593 10.18 28.36 -43.54
N VAL A 594 9.55 27.33 -44.12
CA VAL A 594 9.78 25.92 -43.75
C VAL A 594 11.26 25.51 -43.89
N ASP A 595 11.94 25.98 -44.95
CA ASP A 595 13.35 25.68 -45.17
C ASP A 595 14.26 26.36 -44.15
N ILE A 596 14.00 27.64 -43.84
CA ILE A 596 14.73 28.41 -42.81
C ILE A 596 14.50 27.80 -41.42
N PHE A 597 13.28 27.36 -41.10
CA PHE A 597 12.97 26.67 -39.85
C PHE A 597 13.84 25.42 -39.71
N ALA A 598 13.83 24.55 -40.72
CA ALA A 598 14.63 23.33 -40.74
C ALA A 598 16.13 23.64 -40.60
N GLN A 599 16.63 24.66 -41.31
CA GLN A 599 18.03 25.11 -41.19
C GLN A 599 18.41 25.48 -39.77
N LYS A 600 17.55 26.21 -39.07
CA LYS A 600 17.82 26.64 -37.70
C LYS A 600 17.85 25.47 -36.74
N ILE A 601 16.90 24.54 -36.84
CA ILE A 601 16.88 23.33 -36.02
C ILE A 601 18.16 22.50 -36.24
N GLU A 602 18.56 22.33 -37.49
CA GLU A 602 19.80 21.62 -37.83
C GLU A 602 21.04 22.30 -37.24
N TYR A 603 21.12 23.62 -37.34
CA TYR A 603 22.21 24.39 -36.76
C TYR A 603 22.28 24.23 -35.24
N ILE A 604 21.14 24.30 -34.56
CA ILE A 604 21.04 24.09 -33.11
C ILE A 604 21.53 22.69 -32.74
N CYS A 605 21.11 21.67 -33.49
CA CYS A 605 21.56 20.29 -33.26
C CYS A 605 23.07 20.14 -33.45
N ASP A 606 23.63 20.67 -34.56
CA ASP A 606 25.07 20.63 -34.82
C ASP A 606 25.86 21.32 -33.70
N LYS A 607 25.38 22.49 -33.27
CA LYS A 607 26.06 23.30 -32.26
C LYS A 607 26.09 22.62 -30.89
N LEU A 608 25.01 21.94 -30.53
CA LEU A 608 24.89 21.23 -29.25
C LEU A 608 25.37 19.77 -29.31
N GLY A 609 25.85 19.31 -30.48
CA GLY A 609 26.37 17.96 -30.66
C GLY A 609 25.29 16.86 -30.76
N TYR A 610 24.05 17.22 -31.10
CA TYR A 610 22.96 16.27 -31.31
C TYR A 610 22.89 15.78 -32.76
N LYS A 611 22.41 14.54 -32.93
CA LYS A 611 22.30 13.90 -34.25
C LYS A 611 21.06 14.41 -35.01
N LYS A 612 21.25 15.32 -35.94
CA LYS A 612 20.17 15.83 -36.81
C LYS A 612 19.72 14.83 -37.89
N ARG A 613 18.47 14.98 -38.31
CA ARG A 613 17.87 14.36 -39.51
C ARG A 613 18.28 15.15 -40.75
N THR A 614 18.03 14.59 -41.93
CA THR A 614 18.30 15.28 -43.20
C THR A 614 17.33 16.46 -43.40
N ARG A 615 17.74 17.43 -44.23
CA ARG A 615 16.92 18.60 -44.57
C ARG A 615 15.54 18.22 -45.10
N GLN A 616 15.47 17.18 -45.94
CA GLN A 616 14.20 16.75 -46.50
C GLN A 616 13.28 16.15 -45.42
N GLU A 617 13.80 15.26 -44.57
CA GLU A 617 13.04 14.68 -43.45
C GLU A 617 12.50 15.77 -42.50
N ASN A 618 13.30 16.79 -42.21
CA ASN A 618 12.87 17.93 -41.38
C ASN A 618 11.72 18.72 -42.03
N LYS A 619 11.81 19.00 -43.33
CA LYS A 619 10.76 19.73 -44.06
C LYS A 619 9.48 18.91 -44.15
N ASP A 620 9.60 17.62 -44.38
CA ASP A 620 8.45 16.70 -44.46
C ASP A 620 7.75 16.61 -43.11
N HIS A 621 8.50 16.42 -42.02
CA HIS A 621 7.92 16.37 -40.68
C HIS A 621 7.30 17.71 -40.27
N LEU A 622 7.98 18.84 -40.49
CA LEU A 622 7.44 20.16 -40.20
C LEU A 622 6.13 20.43 -40.95
N SER A 623 6.01 19.98 -42.19
CA SER A 623 4.79 20.11 -43.00
C SER A 623 3.60 19.32 -42.44
N THR A 624 3.83 18.37 -41.52
CA THR A 624 2.74 17.69 -40.78
C THR A 624 2.27 18.47 -39.56
N LEU A 625 3.09 19.40 -39.04
CA LEU A 625 2.83 20.18 -37.83
C LEU A 625 2.26 21.56 -38.12
N VAL A 626 2.49 22.11 -39.32
CA VAL A 626 2.06 23.45 -39.70
C VAL A 626 1.57 23.49 -41.14
N LYS A 627 0.56 24.34 -41.41
CA LYS A 627 0.03 24.53 -42.76
C LYS A 627 1.07 25.22 -43.65
N VAL A 628 1.42 24.60 -44.77
CA VAL A 628 2.40 25.17 -45.73
C VAL A 628 1.68 25.84 -46.89
N THR A 629 1.95 27.12 -47.11
CA THR A 629 1.38 27.90 -48.22
C THR A 629 2.32 27.95 -49.42
N PRO A 630 1.78 28.01 -50.66
CA PRO A 630 2.59 28.13 -51.87
C PRO A 630 3.27 29.50 -52.03
N ARG A 631 2.79 30.51 -51.30
CA ARG A 631 3.34 31.88 -51.25
C ARG A 631 4.22 32.03 -50.03
#